data_AF-A0A0N0BP42-F1
#
_entry.id   AF-A0A0N0BP42-F1
#
_cell.length_a   1.000
_cell.length_b   1.000
_cell.length_c   1.000
_cell.angle_alpha   90.00
_cell.angle_beta   90.00
_cell.angle_gamma   90.00
#
_symmetry.space_group_name_H-M   'P 1'
#
loop_
_entity.id
_entity.type
_entity.pdbx_description
1 polymer ?
#
loop_
_entity_poly.entity_id
_entity_poly.type
_entity_poly.pdbx_seq_one_letter_code
_entity_poly.pdbx_strand_id
1 'polypeptide(L)'
;MRIREDGKHAHRTDTIEQAAEFWECNKTKALMRSAEFSWRIEERIQTVLCRDDLTIQQKREIADTLSVPGTYEIEATQLITTEK
;
A
#
# COMPACT_ATOMS: atom_id res chain seq x y z
N MET A 1 18.66 -10.54 11.13
CA MET A 1 17.59 -9.80 11.85
C MET A 1 16.78 -10.81 12.66
N ARG A 2 16.36 -10.46 13.89
CA ARG A 2 15.46 -11.30 14.70
C ARG A 2 14.21 -10.48 15.05
N ILE A 3 13.03 -11.01 14.73
CA ILE A 3 11.75 -10.41 15.11
C ILE A 3 11.35 -11.00 16.46
N ARG A 4 10.99 -10.15 17.42
CA ARG A 4 10.44 -10.58 18.71
C ARG A 4 8.95 -10.84 18.54
N GLU A 5 8.50 -11.98 19.02
CA GLU A 5 7.15 -12.51 18.89
C GLU A 5 6.52 -12.79 20.27
N ASP A 6 7.18 -12.35 21.36
CA ASP A 6 6.78 -12.61 22.73
C ASP A 6 6.09 -11.40 23.39
N GLY A 7 5.28 -11.67 24.42
CA GLY A 7 4.58 -10.66 25.21
C GLY A 7 3.73 -9.72 24.36
N LYS A 8 4.02 -8.41 24.42
CA LYS A 8 3.33 -7.38 23.62
C LYS A 8 3.50 -7.53 22.10
N HIS A 9 4.40 -8.41 21.66
CA HIS A 9 4.68 -8.65 20.25
C HIS A 9 4.08 -9.96 19.72
N ALA A 10 3.26 -10.65 20.51
CA ALA A 10 2.60 -11.90 20.11
C ALA A 10 1.84 -11.80 18.78
N HIS A 11 1.18 -10.67 18.52
CA HIS A 11 0.45 -10.44 17.26
C HIS A 11 1.32 -10.57 15.99
N ARG A 12 2.65 -10.43 16.11
CA ARG A 12 3.55 -10.52 14.96
C ARG A 12 3.65 -11.94 14.43
N THR A 13 3.46 -12.96 15.28
CA THR A 13 3.40 -14.35 14.84
C THR A 13 2.25 -14.52 13.85
N ASP A 14 1.05 -14.05 14.22
CA ASP A 14 -0.13 -14.12 13.35
C ASP A 14 0.10 -13.34 12.04
N THR A 15 0.70 -12.15 12.12
CA THR A 15 1.03 -11.35 10.91
C THR A 15 2.00 -12.09 9.98
N ILE A 16 3.04 -12.73 10.54
CA ILE A 16 4.03 -13.49 9.76
C ILE A 16 3.38 -14.74 9.15
N GLU A 17 2.48 -15.40 9.87
CA GLU A 17 1.75 -16.57 9.39
C GLU A 17 0.77 -16.21 8.27
N GLN A 18 0.01 -15.13 8.40
CA GLN A 18 -0.85 -14.62 7.34
C GLN A 18 -0.06 -14.24 6.08
N ALA A 19 1.12 -13.61 6.24
CA ALA A 19 1.98 -13.33 5.10
C ALA A 19 2.50 -14.62 4.44
N ALA A 20 2.86 -15.64 5.23
CA ALA A 20 3.32 -16.93 4.73
C ALA A 20 2.22 -17.66 3.95
N GLU A 21 0.99 -17.61 4.43
CA GLU A 21 -0.20 -18.13 3.75
C GLU A 21 -0.47 -17.37 2.45
N PHE A 22 -0.53 -16.04 2.49
CA PHE A 22 -0.76 -15.19 1.31
C PHE A 22 0.26 -15.42 0.20
N TRP A 23 1.55 -15.55 0.54
CA TRP A 23 2.62 -15.76 -0.44
C TRP A 23 2.87 -17.24 -0.76
N GLU A 24 2.12 -18.15 -0.16
CA GLU A 24 2.25 -19.61 -0.26
C GLU A 24 3.71 -20.08 -0.09
N CYS A 25 4.38 -19.59 0.94
CA CYS A 25 5.79 -19.92 1.17
C CYS A 25 6.18 -19.85 2.64
N ASN A 26 7.42 -20.22 2.95
CA ASN A 26 7.90 -20.15 4.33
C ASN A 26 7.97 -18.70 4.85
N LYS A 27 7.92 -18.56 6.18
CA LYS A 27 7.90 -17.29 6.92
C LYS A 27 9.00 -16.31 6.49
N THR A 28 10.24 -16.80 6.31
CA THR A 28 11.37 -15.97 5.87
C THR A 28 11.15 -15.40 4.47
N LYS A 29 10.73 -16.23 3.52
CA LYS A 29 10.50 -15.83 2.13
C LYS A 29 9.30 -14.88 2.03
N ALA A 30 8.27 -15.12 2.82
CA ALA A 30 7.09 -14.27 2.90
C ALA A 30 7.42 -12.87 3.40
N LEU A 31 8.24 -12.76 4.46
CA LEU A 31 8.72 -11.47 4.96
C LEU A 31 9.54 -10.72 3.91
N MET A 32 10.47 -11.41 3.23
CA MET A 32 11.28 -10.78 2.17
C MET A 32 10.41 -10.28 1.01
N ARG A 33 9.45 -11.10 0.55
CA ARG A 33 8.51 -10.73 -0.51
C ARG A 33 7.62 -9.57 -0.11
N SER A 34 7.10 -9.56 1.11
CA SER A 34 6.25 -8.48 1.61
C SER A 34 7.02 -7.15 1.69
N ALA A 35 8.26 -7.18 2.20
CA ALA A 35 9.12 -6.00 2.24
C ALA A 35 9.46 -5.52 0.83
N GLU A 36 9.84 -6.43 -0.09
CA GLU A 36 10.11 -6.07 -1.47
C GLU A 36 8.88 -5.49 -2.19
N PHE A 37 7.72 -6.08 -1.97
CA PHE A 37 6.46 -5.63 -2.54
C PHE A 37 6.11 -4.21 -2.08
N SER A 38 6.28 -3.91 -0.79
CA SER A 38 5.86 -2.63 -0.19
C SER A 38 6.47 -1.39 -0.85
N TRP A 39 7.74 -1.42 -1.25
CA TRP A 39 8.35 -0.28 -1.96
C TRP A 39 8.12 -0.32 -3.47
N ARG A 40 8.02 -1.51 -4.08
CA ARG A 40 7.80 -1.66 -5.53
C ARG A 40 6.38 -1.31 -5.97
N ILE A 41 5.40 -1.49 -5.07
CA ILE A 41 4.01 -1.20 -5.40
C ILE A 41 3.75 0.31 -5.42
N GLU A 42 4.49 1.09 -4.65
CA GLU A 42 4.36 2.54 -4.57
C GLU A 42 4.53 3.22 -5.95
N GLU A 43 5.63 2.94 -6.65
CA GLU A 43 5.88 3.48 -8.00
C GLU A 43 4.78 3.10 -8.99
N ARG A 44 4.23 1.90 -8.85
CA ARG A 44 3.15 1.40 -9.72
C ARG A 44 1.82 2.10 -9.43
N ILE A 45 1.52 2.34 -8.16
CA ILE A 45 0.32 3.08 -7.73
C ILE A 45 0.41 4.52 -8.24
N GLN A 46 1.55 5.18 -8.07
CA GLN A 46 1.77 6.53 -8.61
C GLN A 46 1.59 6.57 -10.13
N THR A 47 2.13 5.58 -10.85
CA THR A 47 1.94 5.47 -12.30
C THR A 47 0.45 5.40 -12.68
N VAL A 48 -0.35 4.62 -11.94
CA VAL A 48 -1.80 4.52 -12.17
C VAL A 48 -2.49 5.85 -11.85
N LEU A 49 -2.18 6.48 -10.72
CA LEU A 49 -2.79 7.76 -10.30
C LEU A 49 -2.41 8.92 -11.23
N CYS A 50 -1.27 8.86 -11.91
CA CYS A 50 -0.86 9.85 -12.91
C CYS A 50 -1.56 9.72 -14.26
N ARG A 51 -2.35 8.67 -14.49
CA ARG A 51 -3.08 8.53 -15.75
C ARG A 51 -4.07 9.67 -15.99
N ASP A 52 -4.12 10.13 -17.23
CA ASP A 52 -4.98 11.25 -17.66
C ASP A 52 -6.44 10.84 -17.85
N ASP A 53 -6.72 9.54 -18.03
CA ASP A 53 -8.08 9.02 -18.22
C ASP A 53 -8.84 8.80 -16.91
N LEU A 54 -8.18 8.96 -15.77
CA LEU A 54 -8.81 8.90 -14.45
C LEU A 54 -9.33 10.28 -14.03
N THR A 55 -10.60 10.31 -13.64
CA THR A 55 -11.17 11.49 -12.98
C THR A 55 -10.55 11.69 -11.58
N ILE A 56 -10.60 12.92 -11.06
CA ILE A 56 -10.13 13.23 -9.70
C ILE A 56 -10.83 12.36 -8.65
N GLN A 57 -12.12 12.08 -8.82
CA GLN A 57 -12.88 11.24 -7.91
C GLN A 57 -12.36 9.80 -7.91
N GLN A 58 -12.08 9.22 -9.08
CA GLN A 58 -11.49 7.88 -9.19
C GLN A 58 -10.08 7.83 -8.59
N LYS A 59 -9.26 8.86 -8.80
CA LYS A 59 -7.92 8.95 -8.18
C LYS A 59 -8.01 8.95 -6.65
N ARG A 60 -8.96 9.69 -6.09
CA ARG A 60 -9.23 9.68 -4.64
C ARG A 60 -9.71 8.33 -4.14
N GLU A 61 -10.69 7.73 -4.81
CA GLU A 61 -11.21 6.41 -4.44
C GLU A 61 -10.12 5.34 -4.44
N ILE A 62 -9.25 5.33 -5.47
CA ILE A 62 -8.11 4.40 -5.56
C ILE A 62 -7.15 4.62 -4.39
N ALA A 63 -6.76 5.87 -4.11
CA ALA A 63 -5.84 6.16 -3.02
C ALA A 63 -6.43 5.85 -1.63
N ASP A 64 -7.71 6.15 -1.41
CA ASP A 64 -8.41 5.84 -0.16
C ASP A 64 -8.52 4.33 0.05
N THR A 65 -8.78 3.57 -1.02
CA THR A 65 -8.87 2.10 -0.98
C THR A 65 -7.51 1.46 -0.72
N LEU A 66 -6.44 2.01 -1.29
CA LEU A 66 -5.07 1.51 -1.12
C LEU A 66 -4.39 2.07 0.13
N SER A 67 -5.08 2.94 0.87
CA SER A 67 -4.58 3.54 2.10
C SER A 67 -4.33 2.48 3.17
N VAL A 68 -3.06 2.22 3.41
CA VAL A 68 -2.59 1.84 4.74
C VAL A 68 -2.51 3.14 5.54
N PRO A 69 -3.03 3.21 6.79
CA PRO A 69 -2.99 4.43 7.58
C PRO A 69 -1.60 5.09 7.56
N GLY A 70 -1.52 6.30 6.99
CA GLY A 70 -0.30 7.11 6.93
C GLY A 70 0.56 6.97 5.66
N THR A 71 0.13 6.26 4.62
CA THR A 71 0.96 6.05 3.41
C THR A 71 0.64 7.01 2.25
N TYR A 72 -0.61 7.45 2.10
CA TYR A 72 -1.02 8.23 0.92
C TYR A 72 -1.65 9.57 1.31
N GLU A 73 -1.07 10.67 0.82
CA GLU A 73 -1.67 12.02 0.79
C GLU A 73 -1.78 12.45 -0.67
N ILE A 74 -2.97 12.91 -1.09
CA ILE A 74 -3.18 13.41 -2.46
C ILE A 74 -3.28 14.93 -2.43
N GLU A 75 -2.34 15.61 -3.08
CA GLU A 75 -2.51 17.01 -3.47
C GLU A 75 -3.26 17.10 -4.81
N ALA A 76 -4.46 17.69 -4.79
CA ALA A 76 -5.27 17.89 -5.99
C ALA A 76 -5.38 19.39 -6.31
N THR A 77 -4.81 19.81 -7.44
CA THR A 77 -4.98 21.16 -7.98
C THR A 77 -6.01 21.12 -9.10
N GLN A 78 -7.10 21.86 -8.97
CA GLN A 78 -8.18 21.91 -9.96
C GLN A 78 -8.22 23.29 -10.62
N LEU A 79 -8.05 23.34 -11.94
CA LEU A 79 -8.25 24.55 -12.73
C LEU A 79 -9.73 24.64 -13.11
N ILE A 80 -10.42 25.65 -12.59
CA ILE A 80 -11.82 25.93 -12.92
C ILE A 80 -11.83 27.03 -13.98
N THR A 81 -12.23 26.69 -15.20
CA THR A 81 -12.47 27.67 -16.26
C THR A 81 -13.94 28.06 -16.23
N THR A 82 -14.25 29.28 -15.79
CA THR A 82 -15.61 29.84 -15.88
C THR A 82 -15.80 30.50 -17.24
N GLU A 83 -16.67 29.94 -18.08
CA GLU A 83 -17.18 30.64 -19.26
C GLU A 83 -18.16 31.75 -18.83
N LYS A 84 -18.04 32.92 -19.45
CA LYS A 84 -18.84 34.12 -19.18
C LYS A 84 -20.18 34.08 -19.89
#